data_AF-A0AAW2JC44-F1
#
_entry.id   AF-A0AAW2JC44-F1
#
_cell.length_a   1.000
_cell.length_b   1.000
_cell.length_c   1.000
_cell.angle_alpha   90.00
_cell.angle_beta   90.00
_cell.angle_gamma   90.00
#
_symmetry.space_group_name_H-M   'P 1'
#
loop_
_entity.id
_entity.type
_entity.pdbx_description
1 polymer ?
#
loop_
_entity_poly.entity_id
_entity_poly.type
_entity_poly.pdbx_seq_one_letter_code
_entity_poly.pdbx_strand_id
1 'polypeptide(L)'
;MTAHVGDFGLAKAISNLSKDLPANGSSSAAIKGTVGYIAPEYGMVDMVSTQGDVYSYGILLLEMFTNRRPTNDAFEDHINLHNFVRRALPGRVTE
;
A
#
# COMPACT_ATOMS: atom_id res chain seq x y z
N MET A 1 -5.85 -2.70 -25.61
CA MET A 1 -6.25 -3.37 -24.36
C MET A 1 -6.58 -2.29 -23.34
N THR A 2 -7.69 -2.40 -22.61
CA THR A 2 -8.13 -1.37 -21.64
C THR A 2 -8.25 -2.00 -20.26
N ALA A 3 -7.48 -1.50 -19.30
CA ALA A 3 -7.56 -1.93 -17.90
C ALA A 3 -8.67 -1.17 -17.17
N HIS A 4 -9.38 -1.85 -16.28
CA HIS A 4 -10.45 -1.28 -15.46
C HIS A 4 -10.15 -1.62 -13.99
N VAL A 5 -10.47 -0.71 -13.08
CA VAL A 5 -10.32 -0.89 -11.63
C VAL A 5 -11.69 -1.20 -11.02
N GLY A 6 -11.74 -2.16 -10.11
CA GLY A 6 -12.95 -2.57 -9.39
C GLY A 6 -12.68 -2.78 -7.90
N ASP A 7 -13.67 -3.31 -7.18
CA ASP A 7 -13.63 -3.57 -5.73
C ASP A 7 -13.45 -2.30 -4.87
N PHE A 8 -14.51 -1.48 -4.82
CA PHE A 8 -14.55 -0.25 -4.02
C PHE A 8 -15.09 -0.49 -2.59
N GLY A 9 -15.05 -1.71 -2.06
CA GLY A 9 -15.62 -2.06 -0.75
C GLY A 9 -14.97 -1.34 0.44
N LEU A 10 -13.73 -0.85 0.27
CA LEU A 10 -12.99 -0.06 1.25
C LEU A 10 -12.77 1.40 0.82
N ALA A 11 -13.33 1.83 -0.32
CA ALA A 11 -13.10 3.17 -0.85
C ALA A 11 -13.72 4.25 0.05
N LYS A 12 -12.99 5.36 0.25
CA LYS A 12 -13.42 6.48 1.08
C LYS A 12 -13.32 7.79 0.29
N ALA A 13 -14.41 8.56 0.24
CA ALA A 13 -14.39 9.89 -0.35
C ALA A 13 -13.66 10.86 0.60
N ILE A 14 -12.55 11.42 0.14
CA ILE A 14 -11.75 12.40 0.89
C ILE A 14 -12.21 13.80 0.49
N SER A 15 -12.88 14.50 1.40
CA SER A 15 -13.28 15.89 1.21
C SER A 15 -12.24 16.82 1.82
N ASN A 16 -11.72 17.78 1.05
CA ASN A 16 -10.71 18.74 1.52
C ASN A 16 -11.21 19.68 2.65
N LEU A 17 -12.51 19.66 2.99
CA LEU A 17 -13.10 20.43 4.08
C LEU A 17 -12.70 19.94 5.48
N SER A 18 -12.19 18.71 5.60
CA SER A 18 -11.89 18.06 6.88
C SER A 18 -10.38 17.92 7.14
N LYS A 19 -9.56 18.87 6.70
CA LYS A 19 -8.15 18.94 7.15
C LYS A 19 -8.02 19.44 8.60
N ASP A 20 -9.04 20.13 9.12
CA ASP A 20 -9.03 20.73 10.48
C ASP A 20 -9.82 19.94 11.53
N LEU A 21 -10.45 18.82 11.15
CA LEU A 21 -11.12 17.95 12.12
C LEU A 21 -10.25 16.70 12.32
N PRO A 22 -9.84 16.37 13.56
CA PRO A 22 -9.26 15.06 13.81
C PRO A 22 -10.34 14.06 13.39
N ALA A 23 -9.95 13.09 12.56
CA ALA A 23 -10.82 12.00 12.14
C ALA A 23 -11.18 11.16 13.37
N ASN A 24 -12.07 11.67 14.23
CA ASN A 24 -12.73 10.96 15.31
C ASN A 24 -13.83 10.08 14.70
N GLY A 25 -13.42 9.19 13.80
CA GLY A 25 -14.18 8.00 13.45
C GLY A 25 -13.60 6.88 14.27
N SER A 26 -14.18 6.63 15.45
CA SER A 26 -13.86 5.48 16.29
C SER A 26 -14.28 4.20 15.57
N SER A 27 -13.51 3.80 14.56
CA SER A 27 -13.56 2.46 13.99
C SER A 27 -12.34 1.76 14.54
N SER A 28 -12.55 0.63 15.23
CA SER A 28 -11.51 -0.24 15.76
C SER A 28 -10.26 -0.19 14.86
N ALA A 29 -9.08 -0.03 15.46
CA ALA A 29 -7.77 -0.04 14.81
C ALA A 29 -7.45 -1.43 14.21
N ALA A 30 -8.36 -1.93 13.39
CA ALA A 30 -8.22 -3.10 12.58
C ALA A 30 -7.55 -2.65 11.29
N ILE A 31 -6.40 -3.23 11.00
CA ILE A 31 -5.69 -3.05 9.74
C ILE A 31 -6.67 -3.43 8.62
N LYS A 32 -7.08 -2.46 7.80
CA LYS A 32 -7.96 -2.66 6.64
C LYS A 32 -7.10 -2.68 5.37
N GLY A 33 -7.29 -3.70 4.54
CA GLY A 33 -6.58 -3.89 3.28
C GLY A 33 -5.94 -5.28 3.18
N THR A 34 -5.29 -5.55 2.05
CA THR A 34 -4.63 -6.83 1.80
C THR A 34 -3.20 -6.79 2.31
N VAL A 35 -2.86 -7.73 3.21
CA VAL A 35 -1.51 -7.87 3.79
C VAL A 35 -0.45 -7.94 2.68
N GLY A 36 0.64 -7.18 2.85
CA GLY A 36 1.73 -7.07 1.88
C GLY A 36 1.59 -5.91 0.88
N TYR A 37 0.38 -5.41 0.65
CA TYR A 37 0.14 -4.25 -0.23
C TYR A 37 -0.11 -2.95 0.55
N ILE A 38 -0.50 -3.07 1.82
CA ILE A 38 -0.80 -1.93 2.69
C ILE A 38 0.46 -1.07 2.89
N ALA A 39 0.30 0.23 2.67
CA ALA A 39 1.34 1.22 2.92
C ALA A 39 1.66 1.30 4.42
N PRO A 40 2.94 1.47 4.81
CA PRO A 40 3.34 1.45 6.22
C PRO A 40 2.60 2.48 7.08
N GLU A 41 2.20 3.61 6.51
CA GLU A 41 1.44 4.67 7.18
C GLU A 41 -0.01 4.27 7.53
N TYR A 42 -0.63 3.35 6.80
CA TYR A 42 -2.01 2.89 7.06
C TYR A 42 -2.11 2.04 8.34
N GLY A 43 -0.98 1.56 8.89
CA GLY A 43 -0.94 0.81 10.15
C GLY A 43 -0.90 1.68 11.41
N MET A 44 -0.58 2.98 11.29
CA MET A 44 -0.37 3.86 12.45
C MET A 44 -1.52 4.83 12.68
N VAL A 45 -2.23 5.23 11.63
CA VAL A 45 -3.38 6.14 11.70
C VAL A 45 -4.35 5.74 10.59
N ASP A 46 -5.66 5.76 10.83
CA ASP A 46 -6.76 5.50 9.85
C ASP A 46 -6.84 6.59 8.75
N MET A 47 -5.68 6.99 8.22
CA MET A 47 -5.51 7.98 7.17
C MET A 47 -5.38 7.27 5.83
N VAL A 48 -6.53 6.89 5.28
CA VAL A 48 -6.64 6.61 3.84
C VAL A 48 -6.11 7.83 3.09
N SER A 49 -5.18 7.62 2.15
CA SER A 49 -4.52 8.69 1.43
C SER A 49 -4.20 8.30 -0.01
N THR A 50 -4.14 9.29 -0.89
CA THR A 50 -3.70 9.05 -2.28
C THR A 50 -2.29 8.44 -2.35
N GLN A 51 -1.41 8.75 -1.39
CA GLN A 51 -0.06 8.17 -1.36
C GLN A 51 -0.07 6.69 -1.00
N GLY A 52 -0.96 6.27 -0.08
CA GLY A 52 -1.12 4.86 0.27
C GLY A 52 -1.68 4.03 -0.90
N ASP A 53 -2.57 4.62 -1.70
CA ASP A 53 -3.08 3.99 -2.93
C ASP A 53 -1.96 3.83 -3.99
N VAL A 54 -1.12 4.86 -4.15
CA VAL A 54 0.06 4.81 -5.05
C VAL A 54 1.07 3.75 -4.59
N TYR A 55 1.34 3.66 -3.30
CA TYR A 55 2.22 2.63 -2.74
C TYR A 55 1.69 1.22 -3.03
N SER A 56 0.40 0.98 -2.76
CA SER A 56 -0.24 -0.32 -2.99
C SER A 56 -0.18 -0.73 -4.46
N TYR A 57 -0.41 0.23 -5.37
CA TYR A 57 -0.24 0.03 -6.81
C TYR A 57 1.21 -0.28 -7.19
N GLY A 58 2.19 0.40 -6.56
CA GLY A 58 3.61 0.10 -6.74
C GLY A 58 3.95 -1.35 -6.39
N ILE A 59 3.46 -1.86 -5.25
CA ILE A 59 3.63 -3.27 -4.86
C ILE A 59 3.03 -4.23 -5.90
N LEU A 60 1.84 -3.92 -6.42
CA LEU A 60 1.20 -4.71 -7.49
C LEU A 60 2.08 -4.77 -8.76
N LEU A 61 2.68 -3.65 -9.16
CA LEU A 61 3.62 -3.63 -10.29
C LEU A 61 4.87 -4.47 -10.01
N LEU A 62 5.44 -4.35 -8.81
CA LEU A 62 6.59 -5.16 -8.41
C LEU A 62 6.26 -6.65 -8.42
N GLU A 63 5.06 -7.04 -7.97
CA GLU A 63 4.60 -8.43 -8.03
C GLU A 63 4.53 -8.92 -9.49
N MET A 64 3.96 -8.13 -10.40
CA MET A 64 3.89 -8.49 -11.83
C MET A 64 5.28 -8.66 -12.46
N PHE A 65 6.23 -7.77 -12.15
CA PHE A 65 7.56 -7.82 -12.74
C PHE A 65 8.46 -8.89 -12.12
N THR A 66 8.32 -9.16 -10.84
CA THR A 66 9.14 -10.17 -10.15
C THR A 66 8.52 -11.55 -10.14
N ASN A 67 7.23 -11.65 -10.46
CA ASN A 67 6.40 -12.85 -10.32
C ASN A 67 6.46 -13.42 -8.88
N ARG A 68 6.58 -12.54 -7.87
CA ARG A 68 6.65 -12.89 -6.45
C ARG A 68 5.53 -12.20 -5.70
N ARG A 69 4.73 -12.99 -4.99
CA ARG A 69 3.70 -12.47 -4.08
C ARG A 69 4.32 -11.64 -2.97
N PRO A 70 3.76 -10.49 -2.58
CA PRO A 70 4.31 -9.64 -1.51
C PRO A 70 4.47 -10.35 -0.15
N THR A 71 3.70 -11.41 0.08
CA THR A 71 3.70 -12.24 1.31
C THR A 71 4.33 -13.63 1.08
N ASN A 72 5.21 -13.77 0.08
CA ASN A 72 5.89 -15.04 -0.17
C ASN A 72 6.74 -15.47 1.04
N ASP A 73 6.67 -16.73 1.46
CA ASP A 73 7.42 -17.26 2.61
C ASP A 73 8.94 -17.13 2.44
N ALA A 74 9.44 -17.00 1.20
CA ALA A 74 10.85 -16.71 0.93
C ALA A 74 11.33 -15.35 1.47
N PHE A 75 10.41 -14.51 1.93
CA PHE A 75 10.65 -13.22 2.59
C PHE A 75 10.74 -13.37 4.12
N GLU A 76 11.62 -14.26 4.58
CA GLU A 76 12.00 -14.35 5.99
C GLU A 76 12.79 -13.09 6.43
N ASP A 77 12.83 -12.77 7.73
CA ASP A 77 13.54 -11.61 8.32
C ASP A 77 13.05 -10.20 7.91
N HIS A 78 11.74 -9.97 7.79
CA HIS A 78 11.13 -8.66 7.50
C HIS A 78 11.47 -8.06 6.13
N ILE A 79 11.96 -8.86 5.18
CA ILE A 79 12.26 -8.41 3.83
C ILE A 79 10.98 -8.44 2.99
N ASN A 80 10.16 -7.40 3.04
CA ASN A 80 9.02 -7.28 2.11
C ASN A 80 9.49 -7.17 0.63
N LEU A 81 8.56 -7.39 -0.31
CA LEU A 81 8.85 -7.34 -1.75
C LEU A 81 9.53 -6.03 -2.20
N HIS A 82 9.13 -4.90 -1.62
CA HIS A 82 9.76 -3.61 -1.87
C HIS A 82 11.25 -3.62 -1.51
N ASN A 83 11.61 -4.12 -0.32
CA ASN A 83 13.00 -4.21 0.13
C ASN A 83 13.80 -5.22 -0.70
N PHE A 84 13.18 -6.32 -1.12
CA PHE A 84 13.80 -7.30 -2.02
C PHE A 84 14.21 -6.66 -3.35
N VAL A 85 13.28 -5.97 -4.02
CA VAL A 85 13.55 -5.30 -5.30
C VAL A 85 14.57 -4.18 -5.11
N ARG A 86 14.46 -3.38 -4.04
CA ARG A 86 15.40 -2.32 -3.72
C ARG A 86 16.84 -2.84 -3.57
N ARG A 87 17.03 -4.01 -2.96
CA ARG A 87 18.36 -4.65 -2.84
C ARG A 87 18.86 -5.21 -4.17
N ALA A 88 17.96 -5.71 -5.01
CA ALA A 88 18.30 -6.28 -6.31
C ALA A 88 18.69 -5.23 -7.37
N LEU A 89 18.42 -3.94 -7.11
CA LEU A 89 18.75 -2.83 -8.01
C LEU A 89 19.86 -1.94 -7.40
N PRO A 90 21.15 -2.32 -7.52
CA PRO A 90 22.26 -1.58 -6.93
C PRO A 90 22.56 -0.22 -7.60
N GLY A 91 21.79 0.16 -8.63
CA GLY A 91 21.92 1.42 -9.36
C GLY A 91 20.60 2.18 -9.42
N ARG A 92 20.28 2.92 -8.34
CA ARG A 92 19.39 4.10 -8.26
C ARG A 92 18.16 4.11 -9.21
N VAL A 93 16.99 3.80 -8.66
CA VAL A 93 15.78 4.55 -9.05
C VAL A 93 15.81 5.82 -8.21
N THR A 94 16.44 6.89 -8.71
CA THR A 94 16.29 8.23 -8.12
C THR A 94 14.85 8.69 -8.29
N GLU A 95 14.28 9.21 -7.19
CA GLU A 95 13.00 9.92 -7.11
C GLU A 95 12.80 10.96 -8.23
#